data_AF-A0A0M7ACM6-F1
#
_entry.id   AF-A0A0M7ACM6-F1
#
_cell.length_a   1.000
_cell.length_b   1.000
_cell.length_c   1.000
_cell.angle_alpha   90.00
_cell.angle_beta   90.00
_cell.angle_gamma   90.00
#
_symmetry.space_group_name_H-M   'P 1'
#
loop_
_entity.id
_entity.type
_entity.pdbx_description
1 polymer ?
#
loop_
_entity_poly.entity_id
_entity_poly.type
_entity_poly.pdbx_seq_one_letter_code
_entity_poly.pdbx_strand_id
1 'polypeptide(L)'
;MKIKERIEYLSKPKPYTASPDQTVLEASREMSTRNIGSVVVTDDENKVVGLVTERDLMRRIVAEDRKPGETKLSEIMTTSLRLASENDNVVDWLRVMSNERFRRLPVVDSEGRLVSIMTQGDFVSYTWPELLKMFSDNVEKRLGFNNQHLWIIGGVMVYGIAMAVIMAAI
;
A
#
# COMPACT_ATOMS: atom_id res chain seq x y z
N MET A 1 -5.11 10.16 3.61
CA MET A 1 -4.93 9.15 4.67
C MET A 1 -3.45 8.96 4.87
N LYS A 2 -2.97 9.15 6.10
CA LYS A 2 -1.54 9.11 6.40
C LYS A 2 -1.06 7.66 6.48
N ILE A 3 0.23 7.43 6.21
CA ILE A 3 0.83 6.09 6.30
C ILE A 3 0.68 5.52 7.72
N LYS A 4 0.97 6.31 8.75
CA LYS A 4 0.87 5.87 10.15
C LYS A 4 -0.53 5.50 10.64
N GLU A 5 -1.57 5.95 9.93
CA GLU A 5 -2.97 5.66 10.27
C GLU A 5 -3.42 4.29 9.75
N ARG A 6 -2.58 3.61 8.96
CA ARG A 6 -2.88 2.30 8.38
C ARG A 6 -2.64 1.19 9.40
N ILE A 7 -3.54 0.22 9.48
CA ILE A 7 -3.38 -0.93 10.39
C ILE A 7 -2.10 -1.72 10.09
N GLU A 8 -1.67 -1.72 8.83
CA GLU A 8 -0.48 -2.43 8.37
C GLU A 8 0.82 -1.70 8.67
N TYR A 9 0.76 -0.40 8.97
CA TYR A 9 1.89 0.30 9.57
C TYR A 9 2.14 -0.19 11.00
N LEU A 10 1.06 -0.48 11.74
CA LEU A 10 1.11 -0.93 13.13
C LEU A 10 1.34 -2.43 13.28
N SER A 11 0.80 -3.25 12.36
CA SER A 11 0.80 -4.70 12.49
C SER A 11 2.01 -5.38 11.85
N LYS A 12 2.77 -4.69 11.00
CA LYS A 12 3.94 -5.27 10.36
C LYS A 12 5.09 -5.47 11.35
N PRO A 13 5.80 -6.59 11.28
CA PRO A 13 7.01 -6.77 12.06
C PRO A 13 8.06 -5.76 11.63
N LYS A 14 8.97 -5.45 12.56
CA LYS A 14 10.13 -4.61 12.26
C LYS A 14 10.90 -5.23 11.09
N PRO A 15 11.17 -4.46 10.02
CA PRO A 15 11.89 -4.97 8.86
C PRO A 15 13.30 -5.41 9.25
N TYR A 16 13.79 -6.46 8.61
CA TYR A 16 15.20 -6.81 8.70
C TYR A 16 16.04 -5.73 7.99
N THR A 17 17.07 -5.26 8.67
CA THR A 17 18.06 -4.32 8.14
C THR A 17 19.45 -4.95 8.17
N ALA A 18 20.33 -4.44 7.33
CA ALA A 18 21.73 -4.84 7.27
C ALA A 18 22.65 -3.63 7.39
N SER A 19 23.86 -3.86 7.88
CA SER A 19 24.92 -2.85 7.88
C SER A 19 25.52 -2.69 6.47
N PRO A 20 26.00 -1.49 6.08
CA PRO A 20 26.72 -1.28 4.82
C PRO A 20 27.97 -2.17 4.66
N ASP A 21 28.54 -2.63 5.78
CA ASP A 21 29.74 -3.48 5.81
C ASP A 21 29.45 -4.98 5.73
N GLN A 22 28.18 -5.36 5.91
CA GLN A 22 27.76 -6.75 5.76
C GLN A 22 27.99 -7.22 4.32
N THR A 23 28.37 -8.48 4.15
CA THR A 23 28.59 -9.03 2.81
C THR A 23 27.28 -9.30 2.10
N VAL A 24 27.34 -9.30 0.77
CA VAL A 24 26.20 -9.68 -0.06
C VAL A 24 25.72 -11.10 0.25
N LEU A 25 26.64 -12.03 0.53
CA LEU A 25 26.31 -13.41 0.85
C LEU A 25 25.49 -13.51 2.14
N GLU A 26 25.90 -12.83 3.20
CA GLU A 26 25.18 -12.81 4.48
C GLU A 26 23.78 -12.23 4.30
N ALA A 27 23.67 -11.09 3.62
CA ALA A 27 22.37 -10.47 3.36
C ALA A 27 21.47 -11.37 2.50
N SER A 28 22.02 -12.03 1.48
CA SER A 28 21.27 -12.94 0.61
C SER A 28 20.76 -14.17 1.35
N ARG A 29 21.51 -14.68 2.34
CA ARG A 29 21.05 -15.76 3.22
C ARG A 29 19.86 -15.31 4.07
N GLU A 30 19.97 -14.13 4.69
CA GLU A 30 18.87 -13.56 5.47
C GLU A 30 17.62 -13.28 4.61
N MET A 31 17.82 -12.81 3.38
CA MET A 31 16.76 -12.66 2.39
C MET A 31 16.03 -13.98 2.14
N SER A 32 16.77 -15.06 1.92
CA SER A 32 16.24 -16.40 1.70
C SER A 32 15.51 -16.94 2.93
N THR A 33 16.15 -16.90 4.11
CA THR A 33 15.59 -17.39 5.37
C THR A 33 14.29 -16.68 5.75
N ARG A 34 14.20 -15.37 5.49
CA ARG A 34 13.03 -14.56 5.82
C ARG A 34 12.00 -14.47 4.69
N ASN A 35 12.28 -15.08 3.53
CA ASN A 35 11.48 -14.98 2.32
C ASN A 35 11.20 -13.52 1.91
N ILE A 36 12.23 -12.68 1.90
CA ILE A 36 12.18 -11.27 1.50
C ILE A 36 13.08 -11.00 0.29
N GLY A 37 12.59 -10.22 -0.67
CA GLY A 37 13.35 -9.92 -1.89
C GLY A 37 14.12 -8.59 -1.88
N SER A 38 14.27 -7.97 -0.71
CA SER A 38 15.14 -6.80 -0.51
C SER A 38 15.58 -6.64 0.93
N VAL A 39 16.68 -5.94 1.13
CA VAL A 39 17.18 -5.50 2.43
C VAL A 39 17.38 -3.99 2.41
N VAL A 40 16.91 -3.33 3.46
CA VAL A 40 17.23 -1.93 3.71
C VAL A 40 18.54 -1.88 4.47
N VAL A 41 19.48 -1.10 3.95
CA VAL A 41 20.77 -0.86 4.57
C VAL A 41 20.65 0.37 5.47
N THR A 42 21.04 0.22 6.72
CA THR A 42 20.97 1.29 7.73
C THR A 42 22.32 1.51 8.39
N ASP A 43 22.59 2.75 8.82
CA ASP A 43 23.73 3.03 9.69
C ASP A 43 23.49 2.58 11.15
N ASP A 44 24.45 2.87 12.02
CA ASP A 44 24.39 2.54 13.46
C ASP A 44 23.26 3.29 14.20
N GLU A 45 22.76 4.39 13.65
CA GLU A 45 21.62 5.16 14.16
C GLU A 45 20.27 4.68 13.58
N ASN A 46 20.27 3.58 12.81
CA ASN A 46 19.11 3.04 12.10
C ASN A 46 18.55 3.98 11.00
N LYS A 47 19.35 4.94 10.52
CA LYS A 47 18.98 5.78 9.38
C LYS A 47 19.19 5.02 8.08
N VAL A 48 18.26 5.21 7.14
CA VAL A 48 18.30 4.52 5.86
C VAL A 48 19.40 5.12 4.98
N VAL A 49 20.39 4.30 4.61
CA VAL A 49 21.52 4.70 3.77
C VAL A 49 21.55 3.97 2.42
N GLY A 50 20.80 2.86 2.30
CA GLY A 50 20.76 2.09 1.05
C GLY A 50 19.60 1.11 0.96
N LEU A 51 19.34 0.64 -0.25
CA LEU A 51 18.43 -0.47 -0.52
C LEU A 51 19.11 -1.43 -1.50
N VAL A 52 19.03 -2.72 -1.20
CA VAL A 52 19.51 -3.80 -2.06
C VAL A 52 18.35 -4.72 -2.38
N THR A 53 18.16 -5.02 -3.65
CA THR A 53 17.09 -5.92 -4.13
C THR A 53 17.67 -7.12 -4.87
N GLU A 54 16.86 -8.16 -5.08
CA GLU A 54 17.24 -9.30 -5.94
C GLU A 54 17.76 -8.86 -7.32
N ARG A 55 17.22 -7.77 -7.87
CA ARG A 55 17.69 -7.22 -9.14
C ARG A 55 19.11 -6.67 -9.05
N ASP A 56 19.47 -6.06 -7.93
CA ASP A 56 20.84 -5.58 -7.70
C ASP A 56 21.81 -6.75 -7.59
N LEU A 57 21.40 -7.84 -6.91
CA LEU A 57 22.20 -9.08 -6.87
C LEU A 57 22.44 -9.64 -8.28
N MET A 58 21.39 -9.73 -9.09
CA MET A 58 21.53 -10.23 -10.46
C MET A 58 22.44 -9.33 -11.33
N ARG A 59 22.31 -8.01 -11.21
CA ARG A 59 23.00 -7.06 -12.10
C ARG A 59 24.43 -6.73 -11.66
N ARG A 60 24.67 -6.59 -10.36
CA ARG A 60 25.94 -6.08 -9.82
C ARG A 60 26.81 -7.16 -9.17
N ILE A 61 26.33 -8.39 -9.10
CA ILE A 61 27.10 -9.52 -8.57
C ILE A 61 27.21 -10.61 -9.62
N VAL A 62 26.07 -11.19 -10.02
CA VAL A 62 26.07 -12.31 -10.97
C VAL A 62 26.54 -11.87 -12.36
N ALA A 63 25.99 -10.79 -12.91
CA ALA A 63 26.38 -10.32 -14.24
C ALA A 63 27.78 -9.71 -14.30
N GLU A 64 28.34 -9.30 -13.17
CA GLU A 64 29.70 -8.73 -13.06
C GLU A 64 30.74 -9.77 -12.60
N ASP A 65 30.34 -11.04 -12.40
CA ASP A 65 31.18 -12.12 -11.87
C ASP A 65 31.90 -11.77 -10.55
N ARG A 66 31.23 -11.01 -9.68
CA ARG A 66 31.76 -10.62 -8.37
C ARG A 66 31.44 -11.69 -7.33
N LYS A 67 32.37 -11.88 -6.40
CA LYS A 67 32.18 -12.84 -5.29
C LYS A 67 31.28 -12.24 -4.20
N PRO A 68 30.11 -12.83 -3.90
CA PRO A 68 29.18 -12.28 -2.91
C PRO A 68 29.73 -12.33 -1.47
N GLY A 69 30.66 -13.23 -1.17
CA GLY A 69 31.30 -13.32 0.16
C GLY A 69 32.41 -12.30 0.41
N GLU A 70 32.91 -11.64 -0.64
CA GLU A 70 33.97 -10.62 -0.55
C GLU A 70 33.43 -9.21 -0.83
N THR A 71 32.23 -9.11 -1.42
CA THR A 71 31.58 -7.84 -1.77
C THR A 71 30.68 -7.36 -0.64
N LYS A 72 30.82 -6.09 -0.24
CA LYS A 72 29.97 -5.44 0.77
C LYS A 72 28.68 -4.90 0.16
N LEU A 73 27.63 -4.78 0.98
CA LEU A 73 26.37 -4.16 0.55
C LEU A 73 26.55 -2.70 0.12
N SER A 74 27.42 -1.94 0.78
CA SER A 74 27.75 -0.55 0.43
C SER A 74 28.19 -0.37 -1.02
N GLU A 75 28.80 -1.39 -1.62
CA GLU A 75 29.30 -1.35 -3.01
C GLU A 75 28.19 -1.58 -4.05
N ILE A 76 27.07 -2.17 -3.67
CA ILE A 76 25.98 -2.54 -4.59
C ILE A 76 24.63 -1.91 -4.26
N MET A 77 24.51 -1.27 -3.10
CA MET A 77 23.26 -0.64 -2.70
C MET A 77 22.91 0.54 -3.61
N THR A 78 21.61 0.81 -3.72
CA THR A 78 21.13 2.07 -4.28
C THR A 78 21.06 3.10 -3.16
N THR A 79 21.74 4.24 -3.32
CA THR A 79 21.82 5.31 -2.31
C THR A 79 20.84 6.45 -2.56
N SER A 80 20.47 6.70 -3.83
CA SER A 80 19.42 7.67 -4.19
C SER A 80 18.04 7.05 -3.98
N LEU A 81 17.62 6.98 -2.74
CA LEU A 81 16.37 6.35 -2.34
C LEU A 81 15.18 7.30 -2.34
N ARG A 82 14.02 6.73 -2.64
CA ARG A 82 12.74 7.33 -2.27
C ARG A 82 12.33 6.78 -0.92
N LEU A 83 12.21 7.68 0.06
CA LEU A 83 11.79 7.36 1.42
C LEU A 83 10.49 8.08 1.70
N ALA A 84 9.52 7.37 2.26
CA ALA A 84 8.28 7.98 2.73
C ALA A 84 8.42 8.41 4.18
N SER A 85 7.89 9.58 4.53
CA SER A 85 7.59 9.87 5.92
C SER A 85 6.38 9.07 6.37
N GLU A 86 6.34 8.63 7.62
CA GLU A 86 5.13 8.08 8.24
C GLU A 86 3.92 9.05 8.18
N ASN A 87 4.19 10.34 8.01
CA ASN A 87 3.20 11.42 7.87
C ASN A 87 2.87 11.74 6.40
N ASP A 88 3.33 10.96 5.43
CA ASP A 88 2.95 11.13 4.03
C ASP A 88 1.58 10.52 3.74
N ASN A 89 0.97 10.98 2.65
CA ASN A 89 -0.26 10.39 2.15
C ASN A 89 0.06 9.15 1.31
N VAL A 90 -0.56 8.03 1.67
CA VAL A 90 -0.34 6.71 1.05
C VAL A 90 -0.65 6.70 -0.46
N VAL A 91 -1.65 7.49 -0.90
CA VAL A 91 -2.09 7.55 -2.30
C VAL A 91 -1.07 8.23 -3.22
N ASP A 92 -0.33 9.21 -2.69
CA ASP A 92 0.68 9.91 -3.47
C ASP A 92 1.85 8.97 -3.77
N TRP A 93 2.25 8.18 -2.77
CA TRP A 93 3.27 7.15 -2.91
C TRP A 93 2.89 6.03 -3.89
N LEU A 94 1.61 5.64 -3.95
CA LEU A 94 1.13 4.69 -4.96
C LEU A 94 1.42 5.14 -6.38
N ARG A 95 1.19 6.43 -6.66
CA ARG A 95 1.46 7.02 -7.98
C ARG A 95 2.95 7.03 -8.27
N VAL A 96 3.76 7.47 -7.30
CA VAL A 96 5.22 7.53 -7.43
C VAL A 96 5.80 6.12 -7.67
N MET A 97 5.42 5.13 -6.88
CA MET A 97 5.83 3.73 -7.04
C MET A 97 5.47 3.16 -8.42
N SER A 98 4.27 3.48 -8.91
CA SER A 98 3.82 3.05 -10.24
C SER A 98 4.66 3.70 -11.36
N ASN A 99 4.86 5.02 -11.30
CA ASN A 99 5.56 5.78 -12.33
C ASN A 99 7.05 5.49 -12.36
N GLU A 100 7.70 5.43 -11.20
CA GLU A 100 9.14 5.18 -11.06
C GLU A 100 9.47 3.67 -11.01
N ARG A 101 8.47 2.79 -11.17
CA ARG A 101 8.62 1.33 -11.31
C ARG A 101 9.36 0.63 -10.17
N PHE A 102 9.19 1.12 -8.94
CA PHE A 102 9.68 0.45 -7.74
C PHE A 102 8.54 -0.09 -6.88
N ARG A 103 8.81 -1.18 -6.17
CA ARG A 103 7.79 -1.97 -5.47
C ARG A 103 7.92 -1.97 -3.96
N ARG A 104 8.97 -1.36 -3.42
CA ARG A 104 9.29 -1.36 -1.99
C ARG A 104 9.64 0.06 -1.58
N LEU A 105 8.99 0.53 -0.53
CA LEU A 105 9.02 1.90 -0.04
C LEU A 105 9.39 1.86 1.44
N PRO A 106 10.65 2.15 1.79
CA PRO A 106 11.03 2.36 3.18
C PRO A 106 10.29 3.57 3.74
N VAL A 107 9.70 3.40 4.92
CA VAL A 107 9.01 4.44 5.68
C VAL A 107 9.88 4.83 6.86
N VAL A 108 10.12 6.12 7.01
CA VAL A 108 11.00 6.70 8.03
C VAL A 108 10.25 7.64 8.96
N ASP A 109 10.80 7.80 10.16
CA ASP A 109 10.36 8.83 11.12
C ASP A 109 10.91 10.22 10.74
N SER A 110 10.65 11.23 11.58
CA SER A 110 11.14 12.60 11.38
C SER A 110 12.66 12.75 11.41
N GLU A 111 13.38 11.77 11.97
CA GLU A 111 14.84 11.77 12.07
C GLU A 111 15.50 10.92 10.98
N GLY A 112 14.70 10.36 10.06
CA GLY A 112 15.17 9.53 8.95
C GLY A 112 15.43 8.07 9.33
N ARG A 113 15.02 7.64 10.52
CA ARG A 113 15.19 6.25 10.97
C ARG A 113 14.13 5.36 10.36
N LEU A 114 14.52 4.15 9.97
CA LEU A 114 13.60 3.18 9.40
C LEU A 114 12.56 2.73 10.43
N VAL A 115 11.28 2.90 10.10
CA VAL A 115 10.16 2.40 10.90
C VAL A 115 9.58 1.13 10.29
N SER A 116 9.27 1.15 8.99
CA SER A 116 8.65 0.01 8.30
C SER A 116 8.98 -0.02 6.81
N ILE A 117 8.62 -1.12 6.14
CA ILE A 117 8.69 -1.23 4.68
C ILE A 117 7.29 -1.52 4.14
N MET A 118 6.83 -0.65 3.26
CA MET A 118 5.61 -0.85 2.49
C MET A 118 5.97 -1.36 1.09
N THR A 119 5.12 -2.21 0.53
CA THR A 119 5.31 -2.80 -0.79
C THR A 119 4.04 -2.62 -1.61
N GLN A 120 4.16 -2.61 -2.95
CA GLN A 120 2.99 -2.56 -3.85
C GLN A 120 1.93 -3.61 -3.50
N GLY A 121 2.33 -4.82 -3.07
CA GLY A 121 1.40 -5.86 -2.65
C GLY A 121 0.59 -5.48 -1.42
N ASP A 122 1.20 -4.74 -0.49
CA ASP A 122 0.45 -4.22 0.64
C ASP A 122 -0.61 -3.20 0.19
N PHE A 123 -0.31 -2.40 -0.84
CA PHE A 123 -1.30 -1.47 -1.41
C PHE A 123 -2.50 -2.10 -2.10
N VAL A 124 -2.37 -3.33 -2.61
CA VAL A 124 -3.52 -4.08 -3.12
C VAL A 124 -4.45 -4.46 -1.98
N SER A 125 -3.89 -4.97 -0.86
CA SER A 125 -4.65 -5.18 0.37
C SER A 125 -5.29 -3.87 0.88
N TYR A 126 -4.63 -2.71 0.64
CA TYR A 126 -5.11 -1.41 1.10
C TYR A 126 -6.29 -0.84 0.33
N THR A 127 -6.35 -1.07 -0.97
CA THR A 127 -7.35 -0.43 -1.85
C THR A 127 -8.55 -1.33 -2.08
N TRP A 128 -8.43 -2.65 -1.99
CA TRP A 128 -9.55 -3.56 -2.28
C TRP A 128 -10.81 -3.29 -1.43
N PRO A 129 -10.73 -3.13 -0.08
CA PRO A 129 -11.91 -2.86 0.73
C PRO A 129 -12.56 -1.51 0.43
N GLU A 130 -11.74 -0.46 0.25
CA GLU A 130 -12.22 0.88 -0.10
C GLU A 130 -12.82 0.92 -1.50
N LEU A 131 -12.22 0.23 -2.46
CA LEU A 131 -12.68 0.13 -3.84
C LEU A 131 -13.99 -0.66 -3.92
N LEU A 132 -14.10 -1.76 -3.17
CA LEU A 132 -15.34 -2.53 -3.03
C LEU A 132 -16.43 -1.71 -2.34
N LYS A 133 -16.09 -0.92 -1.31
CA LYS A 133 -17.03 -0.02 -0.66
C LYS A 133 -17.51 1.07 -1.62
N MET A 134 -16.60 1.74 -2.34
CA MET A 134 -16.98 2.72 -3.37
C MET A 134 -17.84 2.07 -4.46
N PHE A 135 -17.54 0.84 -4.86
CA PHE A 135 -18.36 0.09 -5.80
C PHE A 135 -19.75 -0.17 -5.23
N SER A 136 -19.85 -0.68 -3.99
CA SER A 136 -21.12 -0.91 -3.30
C SER A 136 -21.93 0.36 -3.16
N ASP A 137 -21.34 1.47 -2.70
CA ASP A 137 -22.00 2.76 -2.53
C ASP A 137 -22.51 3.31 -3.87
N ASN A 138 -21.72 3.15 -4.95
CA ASN A 138 -22.13 3.57 -6.29
C ASN A 138 -23.21 2.66 -6.89
N VAL A 139 -23.15 1.36 -6.62
CA VAL A 139 -24.17 0.38 -7.01
C VAL A 139 -25.45 0.65 -6.24
N GLU A 140 -25.42 0.90 -4.93
CA GLU A 140 -26.57 1.26 -4.12
C GLU A 140 -27.20 2.58 -4.58
N LYS A 141 -26.38 3.58 -4.94
CA LYS A 141 -26.90 4.83 -5.53
C LYS A 141 -27.54 4.63 -6.90
N ARG A 142 -27.05 3.68 -7.72
CA ARG A 142 -27.59 3.40 -9.07
C ARG A 142 -28.77 2.44 -9.07
N LEU A 143 -28.73 1.42 -8.21
CA LEU A 143 -29.78 0.44 -7.98
C LEU A 143 -30.76 0.89 -6.91
N GLY A 144 -30.59 2.10 -6.37
CA GLY A 144 -31.42 2.67 -5.32
C GLY A 144 -32.86 2.31 -5.59
N PHE A 145 -33.38 1.40 -4.77
CA PHE A 145 -34.79 1.08 -4.68
C PHE A 145 -35.45 2.35 -4.17
N ASN A 146 -35.57 3.33 -5.05
CA ASN A 146 -36.21 4.58 -4.76
C ASN A 146 -37.69 4.23 -4.78
N ASN A 147 -38.18 3.75 -3.64
CA ASN A 147 -39.57 3.41 -3.37
C ASN A 147 -40.51 4.61 -3.58
N GLN A 148 -40.00 5.75 -4.03
CA GLN A 148 -40.75 6.84 -4.63
C GLN A 148 -41.83 6.34 -5.60
N HIS A 149 -41.56 5.32 -6.44
CA HIS A 149 -42.59 4.76 -7.31
C HIS A 149 -43.71 4.04 -6.52
N LEU A 150 -43.39 3.36 -5.42
CA LEU A 150 -44.38 2.77 -4.51
C LEU A 150 -45.21 3.84 -3.77
N TRP A 151 -44.58 4.93 -3.33
CA TRP A 151 -45.28 6.07 -2.72
C TRP A 151 -46.20 6.78 -3.72
N ILE A 152 -45.78 6.93 -4.98
CA ILE A 152 -46.61 7.49 -6.06
C ILE A 152 -47.80 6.58 -6.33
N ILE A 153 -47.59 5.26 -6.50
CA ILE A 153 -48.67 4.29 -6.74
C ILE A 153 -49.65 4.28 -5.57
N GLY A 154 -49.15 4.25 -4.33
CA GLY A 154 -49.97 4.31 -3.13
C GLY A 154 -50.79 5.61 -3.05
N GLY A 155 -50.17 6.76 -3.34
CA GLY A 155 -50.86 8.06 -3.36
C GLY A 155 -51.98 8.12 -4.40
N VAL A 156 -51.74 7.62 -5.62
CA VAL A 156 -52.76 7.57 -6.68
C VAL A 156 -53.93 6.66 -6.29
N MET A 157 -53.67 5.50 -5.69
CA MET A 157 -54.72 4.60 -5.19
C MET A 157 -55.57 5.26 -4.10
N VAL A 158 -54.94 5.89 -3.12
CA VAL A 158 -55.65 6.59 -2.03
C VAL A 158 -56.52 7.73 -2.57
N TYR A 159 -55.99 8.53 -3.51
CA TYR A 159 -56.75 9.60 -4.16
C TYR A 159 -57.96 9.05 -4.94
N GLY A 160 -57.78 7.95 -5.68
CA GLY A 160 -58.86 7.29 -6.41
C GLY A 160 -59.99 6.81 -5.49
N ILE A 161 -59.64 6.20 -4.36
CA ILE A 161 -60.61 5.76 -3.34
C ILE A 161 -61.35 6.97 -2.75
N ALA A 162 -60.63 8.03 -2.37
CA ALA A 162 -61.23 9.24 -1.81
C ALA A 162 -62.22 9.89 -2.80
N MET A 163 -61.85 9.99 -4.08
CA MET A 163 -62.73 10.52 -5.12
C MET A 163 -63.99 9.66 -5.33
N ALA A 164 -63.87 8.33 -5.30
CA ALA A 164 -65.02 7.45 -5.42
C ALA A 164 -65.99 7.60 -4.23
N VAL A 165 -65.47 7.75 -3.01
CA VAL A 165 -66.29 7.99 -1.81
C VAL A 165 -67.01 9.33 -1.88
N ILE A 166 -66.33 10.40 -2.31
CA ILE A 166 -66.94 11.72 -2.48
C ILE A 166 -68.05 11.67 -3.54
N MET A 167 -67.79 11.01 -4.68
CA MET A 167 -68.78 10.88 -5.76
C MET A 167 -70.01 10.06 -5.35
N ALA A 168 -69.84 9.06 -4.47
CA ALA A 168 -70.95 8.27 -3.92
C ALA A 168 -71.75 8.99 -2.83
N ALA A 169 -71.23 10.09 -2.29
CA ALA A 169 -71.88 10.90 -1.25
C ALA A 169 -72.64 12.13 -1.78
N ILE A 170 -72.63 12.35 -3.11
CA ILE A 170 -73.39 13.38 -3.84
C ILE A 170 -74.58 12.72 -4.51
#